data_AF-A0A1W9PX53-F1
#
_entry.id   AF-A0A1W9PX53-F1
#
_cell.length_a   1.000
_cell.length_b   1.000
_cell.length_c   1.000
_cell.angle_alpha   90.00
_cell.angle_beta   90.00
_cell.angle_gamma   90.00
#
_symmetry.space_group_name_H-M   'P 1'
#
loop_
_entity.id
_entity.type
_entity.pdbx_description
1 polymer ?
#
loop_
_entity_poly.entity_id
_entity_poly.type
_entity_poly.pdbx_seq_one_letter_code
_entity_poly.pdbx_strand_id
1 'polypeptide(L)'
;DDPPVIPFKSDGCSLWLDQWHGIDLYPACFLHDLKYWCGYPGEEAERLIADAELMIHIARAGAPGMAQLIFAGVRIGGHAAFRRSFSWGFGRRPV
;
A
#
# COMPACT_ATOMS: atom_id res chain seq x y z
N ASP A 1 12.28 2.97 16.86
CA ASP A 1 12.03 1.61 17.33
C ASP A 1 11.68 0.73 16.16
N ASP A 2 12.50 -0.30 15.95
CA ASP A 2 12.25 -1.37 15.00
C ASP A 2 12.06 -2.68 15.80
N PRO A 3 11.04 -3.51 15.47
CA PRO A 3 10.01 -3.24 14.47
C PRO A 3 9.09 -2.06 14.87
N PRO A 4 8.26 -1.55 13.94
CA PRO A 4 7.21 -0.58 14.26
C PRO A 4 6.40 -0.99 15.50
N VAL A 5 6.01 0.01 16.32
CA VAL A 5 5.41 -0.20 17.64
C VAL A 5 3.99 -0.78 17.59
N ILE A 6 3.30 -0.63 16.47
CA ILE A 6 1.97 -1.21 16.24
C ILE A 6 2.15 -2.56 15.54
N PRO A 7 1.55 -3.65 16.04
CA PRO A 7 1.57 -4.94 15.35
C PRO A 7 1.07 -4.83 13.91
N PHE A 8 1.75 -5.51 12.99
CA PHE A 8 1.35 -5.52 11.59
C PHE A 8 -0.06 -6.11 11.42
N LYS A 9 -0.90 -5.39 10.66
CA LYS A 9 -2.21 -5.85 10.21
C LYS A 9 -2.42 -5.32 8.80
N SER A 10 -2.66 -6.21 7.86
CA SER A 10 -3.10 -5.87 6.51
C SER A 10 -4.62 -5.78 6.47
N ASP A 11 -5.15 -4.84 5.69
CA ASP A 11 -6.58 -4.76 5.36
C ASP A 11 -6.86 -5.13 3.90
N GLY A 12 -5.89 -5.81 3.25
CA GLY A 12 -5.97 -6.18 1.85
C GLY A 12 -5.74 -4.97 0.96
N CYS A 13 -6.56 -4.79 -0.06
CA CYS A 13 -6.46 -3.61 -0.93
C CYS A 13 -7.16 -2.37 -0.34
N SER A 14 -7.34 -2.30 0.98
CA SER A 14 -7.95 -1.22 1.76
C SER A 14 -9.31 -0.73 1.22
N LEU A 15 -9.31 0.28 0.34
CA LEU A 15 -10.51 0.89 -0.27
C LEU A 15 -10.85 0.29 -1.63
N TRP A 16 -10.04 -0.64 -2.12
CA TRP A 16 -10.23 -1.36 -3.37
C TRP A 16 -10.75 -2.77 -3.09
N LEU A 17 -11.20 -3.44 -4.15
CA LEU A 17 -11.59 -4.85 -4.06
C LEU A 17 -10.32 -5.72 -4.10
N ASP A 18 -10.24 -6.72 -3.21
CA ASP A 18 -9.16 -7.72 -3.20
C ASP A 18 -9.12 -8.57 -4.48
N GLN A 19 -10.20 -8.56 -5.26
CA GLN A 19 -10.29 -9.24 -6.54
C GLN A 19 -10.87 -8.30 -7.60
N TRP A 20 -10.36 -8.38 -8.82
CA TRP A 20 -10.84 -7.61 -9.97
C TRP A 20 -11.07 -8.52 -11.18
N HIS A 21 -12.34 -8.69 -11.58
CA HIS A 21 -12.73 -9.58 -12.69
C HIS A 21 -12.12 -10.99 -12.62
N GLY A 22 -12.11 -11.59 -11.42
CA GLY A 22 -11.53 -12.92 -11.22
C GLY A 22 -10.04 -12.92 -10.89
N ILE A 23 -9.34 -11.80 -11.10
CA ILE A 23 -7.90 -11.65 -10.80
C ILE A 23 -7.73 -11.31 -9.33
N ASP A 24 -6.96 -12.13 -8.61
CA ASP A 24 -6.60 -11.90 -7.21
C ASP A 24 -5.54 -10.79 -7.09
N LEU A 25 -5.89 -9.71 -6.41
CA LEU A 25 -5.03 -8.54 -6.16
C LEU A 25 -4.46 -8.55 -4.74
N TYR A 26 -5.05 -9.32 -3.83
CA TYR A 26 -4.70 -9.34 -2.42
C TYR A 26 -3.19 -9.58 -2.17
N PRO A 27 -2.49 -10.51 -2.85
CA PRO A 27 -1.06 -10.70 -2.64
C PRO A 27 -0.22 -9.44 -2.91
N ALA A 28 -0.60 -8.64 -3.91
CA ALA A 28 0.09 -7.40 -4.23
C ALA A 28 -0.15 -6.34 -3.14
N CYS A 29 -1.40 -6.22 -2.69
CA CYS A 29 -1.80 -5.28 -1.64
C CYS A 29 -1.19 -5.63 -0.28
N PHE A 30 -1.14 -6.91 0.09
CA PHE A 30 -0.50 -7.37 1.33
C PHE A 30 0.99 -6.98 1.40
N LEU A 31 1.72 -7.11 0.28
CA LEU A 31 3.12 -6.71 0.21
C LEU A 31 3.29 -5.18 0.29
N HIS A 32 2.35 -4.44 -0.28
CA HIS A 32 2.32 -2.98 -0.19
C HIS A 32 2.04 -2.51 1.25
N ASP A 33 1.07 -3.11 1.93
CA ASP A 33 0.75 -2.87 3.33
C ASP A 33 1.96 -3.08 4.23
N LEU A 34 2.75 -4.14 4.00
CA LEU A 34 3.95 -4.40 4.78
C LEU A 34 4.97 -3.25 4.68
N LYS A 35 5.13 -2.68 3.49
CA LYS A 35 6.01 -1.52 3.25
C LYS A 35 5.45 -0.24 3.86
N TYR A 36 4.16 -0.01 3.69
CA TYR A 36 3.48 1.14 4.27
C TYR A 36 3.49 1.08 5.80
N TRP A 37 3.38 -0.10 6.38
CA TRP A 37 3.47 -0.30 7.82
C TRP A 37 4.85 0.07 8.35
N CYS A 38 5.93 -0.33 7.68
CA CYS A 38 7.31 -0.11 8.13
C CYS A 38 7.94 1.21 7.66
N GLY A 39 7.32 1.94 6.74
CA GLY A 39 7.87 3.18 6.17
C GLY A 39 8.20 4.26 7.21
N TYR A 40 9.30 4.99 7.03
CA TYR A 40 9.66 6.09 7.93
C TYR A 40 9.09 7.44 7.47
N PRO A 41 8.74 8.34 8.39
CA PRO A 41 8.32 9.69 8.05
C PRO A 41 9.38 10.41 7.19
N GLY A 42 8.98 10.98 6.06
CA GLY A 42 9.87 11.74 5.16
C GLY A 42 10.49 10.91 4.02
N GLU A 43 10.30 9.60 3.99
CA GLU A 43 10.81 8.73 2.92
C GLU A 43 9.90 8.71 1.68
N GLU A 44 9.72 9.85 1.03
CA GLU A 44 8.84 9.93 -0.16
C GLU A 44 9.35 9.10 -1.34
N ALA A 45 10.67 8.89 -1.45
CA ALA A 45 11.26 8.02 -2.46
C ALA A 45 10.91 6.54 -2.22
N GLU A 46 11.01 6.05 -0.98
CA GLU A 46 10.63 4.67 -0.64
C GLU A 46 9.13 4.45 -0.79
N ARG A 47 8.32 5.46 -0.44
CA ARG A 47 6.87 5.42 -0.69
C ARG A 47 6.58 5.30 -2.19
N LEU A 48 7.27 6.08 -3.03
CA LEU A 48 7.13 5.98 -4.48
C LEU A 48 7.53 4.60 -5.01
N ILE A 49 8.62 4.01 -4.49
CA ILE A 49 9.06 2.66 -4.85
C ILE A 49 8.00 1.62 -4.45
N ALA A 50 7.46 1.71 -3.23
CA ALA A 50 6.40 0.82 -2.76
C ALA A 50 5.14 0.91 -3.65
N ASP A 51 4.72 2.12 -4.01
CA ASP A 51 3.58 2.37 -4.89
C ASP A 51 3.83 1.82 -6.30
N ALA A 52 5.03 2.01 -6.85
CA ALA A 52 5.39 1.54 -8.18
C ALA A 52 5.46 0.00 -8.24
N GLU A 53 5.96 -0.65 -7.19
CA GLU A 53 5.94 -2.11 -7.11
C GLU A 53 4.52 -2.67 -7.01
N LEU A 54 3.62 -2.04 -6.25
CA LEU A 54 2.20 -2.40 -6.22
C LEU A 54 1.61 -2.37 -7.63
N MET A 55 1.86 -1.29 -8.38
CA MET A 55 1.44 -1.17 -9.79
C MET A 55 1.99 -2.32 -10.64
N ILE A 56 3.28 -2.63 -10.53
CA ILE A 56 3.93 -3.70 -11.29
C ILE A 56 3.32 -5.06 -10.93
N HIS A 57 3.08 -5.35 -9.65
CA HIS A 57 2.49 -6.61 -9.22
C HIS A 57 1.06 -6.79 -9.71
N ILE A 58 0.22 -5.75 -9.63
CA ILE A 58 -1.16 -5.78 -10.15
C ILE A 58 -1.16 -5.95 -11.68
N ALA A 59 -0.27 -5.24 -12.38
CA ALA A 59 -0.15 -5.39 -13.83
C ALA A 59 0.26 -6.82 -14.23
N ARG A 60 1.20 -7.42 -13.51
CA ARG A 60 1.64 -8.81 -13.70
C ARG A 60 0.58 -9.85 -13.34
N ALA A 61 -0.31 -9.54 -12.39
CA ALA A 61 -1.47 -10.37 -12.08
C ALA A 61 -2.51 -10.39 -13.22
N GLY A 62 -2.40 -9.49 -14.20
CA GLY A 62 -3.27 -9.44 -15.38
C GLY A 62 -4.25 -8.27 -15.38
N ALA A 63 -4.11 -7.31 -14.45
CA ALA A 63 -5.01 -6.17 -14.31
C ALA A 63 -4.32 -4.81 -14.57
N PRO A 64 -3.70 -4.57 -15.76
CA PRO A 64 -2.89 -3.38 -16.02
C PRO A 64 -3.68 -2.06 -15.96
N GLY A 65 -4.97 -2.06 -16.33
CA GLY A 65 -5.84 -0.88 -16.16
C GLY A 65 -6.08 -0.54 -14.68
N MET A 66 -6.33 -1.56 -13.86
CA MET A 66 -6.47 -1.40 -12.42
C MET A 66 -5.15 -0.97 -11.77
N ALA A 67 -4.01 -1.46 -12.27
CA ALA A 67 -2.69 -1.09 -11.77
C ALA A 67 -2.46 0.43 -11.83
N GLN A 68 -2.78 1.07 -12.96
CA GLN A 68 -2.64 2.52 -13.12
C GLN A 68 -3.57 3.30 -12.19
N LEU A 69 -4.81 2.82 -12.03
CA LEU A 69 -5.80 3.44 -11.17
C LEU A 69 -5.41 3.36 -9.68
N ILE A 70 -4.99 2.17 -9.23
CA ILE A 70 -4.50 1.95 -7.87
C ILE A 70 -3.25 2.78 -7.62
N PHE A 71 -2.29 2.82 -8.55
CA PHE A 71 -1.09 3.66 -8.43
C PHE A 71 -1.45 5.13 -8.18
N ALA A 72 -2.30 5.72 -9.03
CA ALA A 72 -2.76 7.09 -8.86
C ALA A 72 -3.47 7.30 -7.50
N GLY A 73 -4.28 6.33 -7.09
CA GLY A 73 -4.97 6.32 -5.81
C GLY A 73 -4.02 6.34 -4.60
N VAL A 74 -3.03 5.44 -4.55
CA VAL A 74 -2.09 5.36 -3.42
C VAL A 74 -1.12 6.54 -3.38
N ARG A 75 -0.74 7.10 -4.54
CA ARG A 75 0.08 8.33 -4.60
C ARG A 75 -0.55 9.48 -3.83
N ILE A 76 -1.88 9.60 -3.92
CA ILE A 76 -2.66 10.62 -3.23
C ILE A 76 -3.05 10.11 -1.83
N GLY A 77 -3.93 9.12 -1.72
CA GLY A 77 -4.55 8.69 -0.46
C GLY A 77 -3.59 8.04 0.55
N GLY A 78 -2.46 7.52 0.09
CA GLY A 78 -1.46 6.86 0.92
C GLY A 78 -0.54 7.82 1.70
N HIS A 79 -0.65 9.13 1.51
CA HIS A 79 0.25 10.08 2.16
C HIS A 79 0.14 10.05 3.70
N ALA A 80 1.28 10.08 4.39
CA ALA A 80 1.37 10.10 5.85
C ALA A 80 0.55 11.23 6.54
N ALA A 81 0.27 12.33 5.84
CA ALA A 81 -0.48 13.46 6.38
C ALA A 81 -1.95 13.09 6.69
N PHE A 82 -2.50 12.09 5.99
CA PHE A 82 -3.90 11.68 6.17
C PHE A 82 -4.12 10.81 7.40
N ARG A 83 -3.06 10.27 8.01
CA ARG A 83 -3.13 9.44 9.23
C ARG A 83 -4.27 8.43 9.16
N ARG A 84 -4.29 7.61 8.11
CA ARG A 84 -5.21 6.48 7.95
C ARG A 84 -4.50 5.19 8.34
N SER A 85 -5.26 4.12 8.56
CA SER A 85 -4.73 2.76 8.80
C SER A 85 -3.92 2.20 7.64
N PHE A 86 -3.97 2.83 6.47
CA PHE A 86 -3.22 2.52 5.25
C PHE A 86 -2.33 3.68 4.78
N SER A 87 -2.09 4.70 5.63
CA SER A 87 -1.16 5.79 5.29
C SER A 87 0.29 5.36 5.51
N TRP A 88 1.21 5.95 4.76
CA TRP A 88 2.65 5.68 4.91
C TRP A 88 3.11 5.84 6.37
N GLY A 89 3.76 4.80 6.89
CA GLY A 89 4.26 4.69 8.25
C GLY A 89 3.20 4.38 9.31
N PHE A 90 2.04 3.82 8.94
CA PHE A 90 0.94 3.54 9.88
C PHE A 90 1.32 2.59 11.02
N GLY A 91 2.37 1.78 10.87
CA GLY A 91 2.89 0.93 11.95
C GLY A 91 3.64 1.69 13.04
N ARG A 92 4.12 2.90 12.73
CA ARG A 92 5.04 3.64 13.61
C ARG A 92 4.32 4.59 14.56
N ARG A 93 3.04 4.90 14.32
CA ARG A 93 2.25 5.84 15.12
C ARG A 93 0.79 5.40 15.17
N PRO A 94 0.12 5.51 16.34
CA PRO A 94 -1.32 5.29 16.44
C PRO A 94 -2.07 6.22 15.49
N VAL A 95 -3.09 5.66 14.86
CA VAL A 95 -4.02 6.35 13.96
C VAL A 95 -5.03 7.15 14.78
#